data_AF-X1JIR3-F1
#
_entry.id   AF-X1JIR3-F1
#
_cell.length_a   1.000
_cell.length_b   1.000
_cell.length_c   1.000
_cell.angle_alpha   90.00
_cell.angle_beta   90.00
_cell.angle_gamma   90.00
#
_symmetry.space_group_name_H-M   'P 1'
#
loop_
_entity.id
_entity.type
_entity.pdbx_description
1 polymer ?
#
loop_
_entity_poly.entity_id
_entity_poly.type
_entity_poly.pdbx_seq_one_letter_code
_entity_poly.pdbx_strand_id
1 'polypeptide(L)' 'MKPANYSTIMPRIALESLKLINVNELIRLVGKNLEEIFSFLVNTTYREEIVRACGD' A
#
# COMPACT_ATOMS: atom_id res chain seq x y z
N MET A 1 -10.53 -7.23 -27.99
CA MET A 1 -10.76 -7.05 -26.54
C MET A 1 -11.99 -6.20 -26.35
N LYS A 2 -12.95 -6.61 -25.50
CA LYS A 2 -14.06 -5.72 -25.11
C LYS A 2 -13.49 -4.66 -24.15
N PRO A 3 -13.83 -3.36 -24.31
CA PRO A 3 -13.36 -2.35 -23.38
C PRO A 3 -13.91 -2.67 -21.99
N ALA A 4 -13.03 -2.69 -20.99
CA ALA A 4 -13.44 -2.90 -19.62
C ALA A 4 -14.37 -1.74 -19.21
N ASN A 5 -15.49 -2.08 -18.58
CA ASN A 5 -16.53 -1.10 -18.27
C ASN A 5 -15.97 -0.11 -17.24
N TYR A 6 -15.74 1.14 -17.66
CA TYR A 6 -15.11 2.18 -16.83
C TYR A 6 -15.85 2.37 -15.50
N SER A 7 -17.17 2.18 -15.48
CA SER A 7 -18.02 2.24 -14.29
C SER A 7 -17.70 1.16 -13.25
N THR A 8 -17.12 0.03 -13.65
CA THR A 8 -16.68 -1.05 -12.75
C THR A 8 -15.23 -0.88 -12.31
N ILE A 9 -14.41 -0.21 -13.11
CA ILE A 9 -13.01 0.08 -12.81
C ILE A 9 -12.87 1.25 -11.83
N MET A 10 -13.67 2.31 -12.00
CA MET A 10 -13.59 3.52 -11.16
C MET A 10 -13.71 3.24 -9.65
N PRO A 11 -14.66 2.40 -9.20
CA PRO A 11 -14.75 2.02 -7.79
C PRO A 11 -13.54 1.20 -7.32
N ARG A 12 -13.00 0.32 -8.17
CA ARG A 12 -11.79 -0.45 -7.85
C ARG A 12 -10.55 0.43 -7.72
N ILE A 13 -10.35 1.37 -8.64
CA ILE A 13 -9.24 2.34 -8.57
C ILE A 13 -9.38 3.22 -7.32
N ALA A 14 -10.59 3.66 -6.98
CA ALA A 14 -10.84 4.41 -5.75
C ALA A 14 -10.48 3.58 -4.50
N LEU A 15 -10.84 2.29 -4.47
CA LEU A 15 -10.50 1.38 -3.37
C LEU A 15 -8.99 1.08 -3.29
N GLU A 16 -8.31 0.94 -4.43
CA GLU A 16 -6.86 0.74 -4.48
C GLU A 16 -6.10 2.03 -4.14
N SER A 17 -6.64 3.20 -4.46
CA SER A 17 -6.07 4.50 -4.06
C SER A 17 -6.09 4.73 -2.56
N LEU A 18 -7.03 4.09 -1.83
CA LEU A 18 -7.03 4.06 -0.36
C LEU A 18 -5.87 3.25 0.22
N LYS A 19 -5.23 2.38 -0.59
CA LYS A 19 -4.08 1.58 -0.18
C LYS A 19 -2.73 2.27 -0.39
N LEU A 20 -2.71 3.50 -0.91
CA LEU A 20 -1.45 4.19 -1.23
C LEU A 20 -0.88 4.90 0.00
N ILE A 21 0.42 4.72 0.24
CA ILE A 21 1.19 5.52 1.20
C ILE A 21 1.22 6.96 0.69
N ASN A 22 0.95 7.92 1.58
CA ASN A 22 1.02 9.34 1.22
C ASN A 22 2.46 9.73 0.88
N VAL A 23 2.68 10.61 -0.10
CA VAL A 23 4.02 11.11 -0.48
C VAL A 23 4.79 11.66 0.73
N ASN A 24 4.12 12.36 1.65
CA ASN A 24 4.76 12.87 2.87
C ASN A 24 5.22 11.76 3.81
N GLU A 25 4.46 10.67 3.89
CA GLU A 25 4.83 9.49 4.66
C GLU A 25 6.00 8.76 4.00
N LEU A 26 6.01 8.65 2.68
CA LEU A 26 7.12 8.07 1.93
C LEU A 26 8.41 8.85 2.14
N ILE A 27 8.36 10.20 2.09
CA ILE A 27 9.52 11.05 2.38
C ILE A 27 10.03 10.83 3.81
N ARG A 28 9.14 10.63 4.79
CA ARG A 28 9.50 10.36 6.18
C ARG A 28 10.20 9.01 6.38
N LEU A 29 10.06 8.07 5.45
CA LEU A 29 10.74 6.78 5.49
C LEU A 29 12.16 6.84 4.91
N VAL A 30 12.52 7.89 4.18
CA VAL A 30 13.86 8.05 3.60
C VAL A 30 14.89 8.17 4.73
N GLY A 31 15.90 7.29 4.71
CA GLY A 31 16.98 7.28 5.71
C GLY A 31 16.62 6.59 7.03
N LYS A 32 15.42 6.02 7.15
CA LYS A 32 15.02 5.21 8.31
C LYS A 32 15.63 3.82 8.26
N ASN A 33 15.80 3.20 9.43
CA ASN A 33 16.29 1.83 9.50
C ASN A 33 15.17 0.83 9.17
N LEU A 34 15.52 -0.44 8.93
CA LEU A 34 14.57 -1.47 8.52
C LEU A 34 13.47 -1.73 9.54
N GLU A 35 13.76 -1.61 10.85
CA GLU A 35 12.78 -1.82 11.91
C GLU A 35 11.72 -0.71 11.92
N GLU A 36 12.14 0.55 11.76
CA GLU A 36 11.23 1.69 11.65
C GLU A 36 10.37 1.61 10.39
N ILE A 37 10.96 1.19 9.26
CA ILE A 37 10.23 0.99 7.99
C ILE A 37 9.20 -0.14 8.15
N PHE A 38 9.59 -1.26 8.75
CA PHE A 38 8.69 -2.38 8.99
C PHE A 38 7.53 -1.99 9.91
N SER A 39 7.83 -1.33 11.03
CA SER A 39 6.82 -0.83 11.98
C SER A 39 5.84 0.13 11.32
N PHE A 40 6.33 1.02 10.44
CA PHE A 40 5.46 1.88 9.66
C PHE A 40 4.54 1.07 8.74
N LEU A 41 5.09 0.17 7.92
CA LEU A 41 4.33 -0.57 6.91
C LEU A 41 3.27 -1.50 7.53
N VAL A 42 3.54 -2.11 8.69
CA VAL A 42 2.57 -2.95 9.43
C VAL A 42 1.36 -2.15 9.94
N ASN A 43 1.48 -0.83 10.10
CA ASN A 43 0.39 0.05 10.48
C ASN A 43 -0.38 0.65 9.28
N THR A 44 -0.03 0.24 8.06
CA THR A 44 -0.73 0.67 6.84
C THR A 44 -1.62 -0.44 6.29
N THR A 45 -2.28 -0.17 5.16
CA THR A 45 -3.01 -1.17 4.37
C THR A 45 -2.16 -2.33 3.87
N TYR A 46 -0.83 -2.24 3.95
CA TYR A 46 0.12 -3.30 3.55
C TYR A 46 0.40 -4.34 4.65
N ARG A 47 -0.25 -4.23 5.82
CA ARG A 47 0.00 -5.11 6.97
C ARG A 47 -0.02 -6.59 6.61
N GLU A 48 -1.05 -7.04 5.89
CA GLU A 48 -1.26 -8.47 5.60
C GLU A 48 -0.17 -9.00 4.66
N GLU A 49 0.19 -8.23 3.64
CA GLU A 49 1.25 -8.57 2.71
C GLU A 49 2.62 -8.63 3.40
N ILE A 50 2.90 -7.69 4.30
CA ILE A 50 4.16 -7.62 5.05
C ILE A 50 4.26 -8.79 6.06
N VAL A 51 3.19 -9.05 6.82
CA VAL A 51 3.16 -10.18 7.77
C VAL A 51 3.32 -11.52 7.04
N ARG A 52 2.70 -11.68 5.86
CA ARG A 52 2.88 -12.88 5.04
C ARG A 52 4.32 -13.02 4.52
N ALA A 53 4.95 -11.92 4.09
CA ALA A 53 6.31 -11.96 3.56
C ALA A 53 7.37 -12.23 4.65
N CYS A 54 7.07 -11.91 5.91
CA CYS A 54 7.97 -12.12 7.05
C CYS A 54 7.64 -13.37 7.88
N GLY A 55 6.50 -14.02 7.62
CA GLY A 55 6.08 -15.24 8.28
C GLY A 55 6.52 -16.48 7.52
N ASP A 56 7.80 -16.84 7.65
CA ASP A 56 8.34 -18.20 7.52
C ASP A 56 9.17 -18.51 8.78
#